data_AF-A0A8T9QDT8-F1
#
_entry.id   AF-A0A8T9QDT8-F1
#
_cell.length_a   1.000
_cell.length_b   1.000
_cell.length_c   1.000
_cell.angle_alpha   90.00
_cell.angle_beta   90.00
_cell.angle_gamma   90.00
#
_symmetry.space_group_name_H-M   'P 1'
#
loop_
_entity.id
_entity.type
_entity.pdbx_description
1 polymer ?
#
loop_
_entity_poly.entity_id
_entity_poly.type
_entity_poly.pdbx_seq_one_letter_code
_entity_poly.pdbx_strand_id
1 'polypeptide(L)'
;MAVGQTSIYQVDLREQKLVLDKPTFHIAEVLDLRTQHQTIGWVQRGMNNIRVPANLAGGVKDGLSGWLQVQLPPRPGSRAVLLRVHDLRIGEVTKVTSEKASALVDVDFVYQQPDGSYRVLQRYIEEEESRGVETTGRHDDNIVACLQRACTQLNALDWAARLALSPALTQEQVYYRGGRKPAPATYAILTAPTPAMGIYGTFLEFRNNKLEPVADLTVEATNIPGEVKAFQGRGDARKALDEVWGFSDGQQVYIRRKRHFYALKRSGDDFTFTEQALDDPGAVSTAGALGGLAGAAIAAVAVRGDLQEYTLDMTTGRVADFDYMEQLAKRDTATVVVYRRPGGPAKPLAVLLDGQELKQLPANDFVLIPWTSKTREISLCLDGADAPCYAFIPTFGATTYVELKARTDKEEPTLQYVPLKEGDYYVKKMRRR
;
A
#
# COMPACT_ATOMS: atom_id res chain seq x y z
N MET A 1 -3.95 33.75 -10.32
CA MET A 1 -4.07 32.94 -9.09
C MET A 1 -2.89 32.00 -9.07
N ALA A 2 -1.97 32.19 -8.11
CA ALA A 2 -0.81 31.32 -7.95
C ALA A 2 -1.29 29.89 -7.65
N VAL A 3 -0.80 28.92 -8.41
CA VAL A 3 -1.01 27.49 -8.08
C VAL A 3 -0.14 27.22 -6.86
N GLY A 4 -0.75 27.34 -5.67
CA GLY A 4 -0.07 27.05 -4.42
C GLY A 4 0.48 25.63 -4.44
N GLN A 5 1.69 25.45 -3.91
CA GLN A 5 2.27 24.14 -3.66
C GLN A 5 1.21 23.22 -3.04
N THR A 6 0.97 22.06 -3.65
CA THR A 6 0.01 21.11 -3.11
C THR A 6 0.65 20.40 -1.93
N SER A 7 0.51 21.00 -0.74
CA SER A 7 0.98 20.43 0.52
C SER A 7 0.48 19.00 0.69
N ILE A 8 1.34 18.10 1.19
CA ILE A 8 0.96 16.74 1.58
C ILE A 8 -0.28 16.83 2.48
N TYR A 9 -1.34 16.13 2.10
CA TYR A 9 -2.56 16.08 2.89
C TYR A 9 -2.29 15.35 4.21
N GLN A 10 -2.71 15.94 5.33
CA GLN A 10 -2.50 15.36 6.66
C GLN A 10 -3.79 14.69 7.13
N VAL A 11 -3.76 13.38 7.32
CA VAL A 11 -4.81 12.62 8.00
C VAL A 11 -4.53 12.70 9.50
N ASP A 12 -5.51 13.15 10.28
CA ASP A 12 -5.33 13.39 11.72
C ASP A 12 -6.29 12.51 12.53
N LEU A 13 -5.74 11.74 13.46
CA LEU A 13 -6.54 10.84 14.31
C LEU A 13 -6.90 11.46 15.66
N ARG A 14 -6.47 12.69 15.97
CA ARG A 14 -6.62 13.29 17.31
C ARG A 14 -8.07 13.35 17.81
N GLU A 15 -9.02 13.53 16.90
CA GLU A 15 -10.46 13.59 17.24
C GLU A 15 -11.14 12.22 17.24
N GLN A 16 -10.44 11.20 16.72
CA GLN A 16 -10.98 9.85 16.58
C GLN A 16 -10.90 9.07 17.89
N LYS A 17 -11.87 8.17 18.11
CA LYS A 17 -12.00 7.39 19.34
C LYS A 17 -11.86 5.89 19.07
N LEU A 18 -11.12 5.21 19.94
CA LEU A 18 -11.08 3.76 20.01
C LEU A 18 -11.90 3.31 21.22
N VAL A 19 -12.89 2.45 21.00
CA VAL A 19 -13.81 1.98 22.04
C VAL A 19 -13.54 0.51 22.33
N LEU A 20 -12.86 0.22 23.44
CA LEU A 20 -12.67 -1.16 23.93
C LEU A 20 -13.27 -1.30 25.33
N ASP A 21 -14.07 -2.35 25.54
CA ASP A 21 -14.49 -2.72 26.89
C ASP A 21 -13.33 -3.39 27.62
N LYS A 22 -12.97 -2.83 28.79
CA LYS A 22 -11.89 -3.33 29.69
C LYS A 22 -10.63 -3.79 28.93
N PRO A 23 -9.88 -2.88 28.29
CA PRO A 23 -8.68 -3.25 27.56
C PRO A 23 -7.67 -3.94 28.48
N THR A 24 -7.24 -5.14 28.08
CA THR A 24 -6.27 -6.00 28.79
C THR A 24 -4.82 -5.72 28.38
N PHE A 25 -4.61 -4.80 27.46
CA PHE A 25 -3.30 -4.42 26.92
C PHE A 25 -3.21 -2.91 26.68
N HIS A 26 -1.99 -2.44 26.48
CA HIS A 26 -1.68 -1.11 25.97
C HIS A 26 -0.57 -1.18 24.93
N ILE A 27 -0.48 -0.17 24.06
CA ILE A 27 0.57 -0.09 23.05
C ILE A 27 1.75 0.68 23.63
N ALA A 28 2.84 -0.04 23.87
CA ALA A 28 4.08 0.53 24.42
C ALA A 28 4.93 1.20 23.35
N GLU A 29 4.95 0.62 22.14
CA GLU A 29 5.72 1.16 21.01
C GLU A 29 5.00 0.87 19.69
N VAL A 30 5.02 1.85 18.78
CA VAL A 30 4.67 1.66 17.37
C VAL A 30 5.95 1.58 16.53
N LEU A 31 6.07 0.50 15.77
CA LEU A 31 7.14 0.28 14.80
C LEU A 31 6.57 0.47 13.39
N ASP A 32 6.96 1.56 12.73
CA ASP A 32 6.71 1.70 11.29
C ASP A 32 7.71 0.83 10.53
N LEU A 33 7.25 -0.31 10.02
CA LEU A 33 8.02 -1.30 9.25
C LEU A 33 7.62 -1.34 7.78
N ARG A 34 6.79 -0.39 7.34
CA ARG A 34 6.44 -0.21 5.94
C ARG A 34 7.71 -0.03 5.12
N THR A 35 7.72 -0.46 3.86
CA THR A 35 8.89 -0.22 3.00
C THR A 35 8.95 1.21 2.48
N GLN A 36 7.79 1.86 2.38
CA GLN A 36 7.64 3.26 2.04
C GLN A 36 7.07 4.03 3.24
N HIS A 37 7.79 5.08 3.65
CA HIS A 37 7.46 5.88 4.85
C HIS A 37 7.00 7.30 4.53
N GLN A 38 7.23 7.78 3.31
CA GLN A 38 6.96 9.16 2.91
C GLN A 38 5.48 9.51 2.99
N THR A 39 4.62 8.56 2.63
CA THR A 39 3.18 8.75 2.49
C THR A 39 2.46 7.49 2.98
N ILE A 40 1.17 7.62 3.27
CA ILE A 40 0.25 6.50 3.47
C ILE A 40 -0.64 6.33 2.24
N GLY A 41 -0.29 6.88 1.08
CA GLY A 41 -1.14 6.86 -0.11
C GLY A 41 -1.48 8.27 -0.60
N TRP A 42 -2.70 8.46 -1.08
CA TRP A 42 -3.11 9.69 -1.74
C TRP A 42 -4.61 9.97 -1.59
N VAL A 43 -4.96 11.24 -1.75
CA VAL A 43 -6.33 11.77 -1.79
C VAL A 43 -6.54 12.55 -3.09
N GLN A 44 -7.77 12.87 -3.45
CA GLN A 44 -8.11 13.73 -4.59
C GLN A 44 -8.57 15.09 -4.06
N ARG A 45 -7.97 16.18 -4.56
CA ARG A 45 -8.36 17.54 -4.15
C ARG A 45 -8.73 18.41 -5.34
N GLY A 46 -9.71 19.28 -5.09
CA GLY A 46 -10.21 20.27 -6.04
C GLY A 46 -11.13 19.67 -7.13
N MET A 47 -11.76 20.54 -7.91
CA MET A 47 -12.75 20.16 -8.94
C MET A 47 -12.21 19.23 -10.03
N ASN A 48 -10.89 19.14 -10.17
CA ASN A 48 -10.21 18.30 -11.16
C ASN A 48 -9.70 16.98 -10.57
N ASN A 49 -10.03 16.67 -9.32
CA ASN A 49 -9.62 15.43 -8.65
C ASN A 49 -8.10 15.18 -8.71
N ILE A 50 -7.33 16.24 -8.44
CA ILE A 50 -5.87 16.18 -8.51
C ILE A 50 -5.39 15.29 -7.37
N ARG A 51 -4.59 14.27 -7.69
CA ARG A 51 -3.99 13.40 -6.69
C ARG A 51 -2.97 14.17 -5.85
N VAL A 52 -3.17 14.13 -4.55
CA VAL A 52 -2.29 14.73 -3.55
C VAL A 52 -1.76 13.62 -2.66
N PRO A 53 -0.44 13.49 -2.47
CA PRO A 53 0.12 12.58 -1.49
C PRO A 53 -0.47 12.86 -0.10
N ALA A 54 -0.73 11.81 0.66
CA ALA A 54 -1.27 11.93 2.01
C ALA A 54 -0.34 11.26 3.03
N ASN A 55 -0.25 11.83 4.22
CA ASN A 55 0.46 11.25 5.35
C ASN A 55 -0.38 11.35 6.63
N LEU A 56 -0.05 10.55 7.63
CA LEU A 56 -0.59 10.74 8.97
C LEU A 56 0.05 12.00 9.58
N ALA A 57 -0.72 12.79 10.32
CA ALA A 57 -0.21 13.94 11.05
C ALA A 57 0.88 13.48 12.05
N GLY A 58 2.10 14.04 11.91
CA GLY A 58 3.28 13.60 12.67
C GLY A 58 3.97 12.35 12.12
N GLY A 59 3.50 11.80 11.00
CA GLY A 59 3.98 10.53 10.44
C GLY A 59 3.38 9.31 11.13
N VAL A 60 3.54 8.12 10.54
CA VAL A 60 2.86 6.91 11.02
C VAL A 60 3.29 6.49 12.41
N LYS A 61 4.61 6.52 12.70
CA LYS A 61 5.12 6.15 14.03
C LYS A 61 4.55 7.07 15.11
N ASP A 62 4.81 8.37 15.01
CA ASP A 62 4.49 9.31 16.09
C ASP A 62 2.99 9.62 16.14
N GLY A 63 2.32 9.72 14.98
CA GLY A 63 0.88 9.93 14.89
C GLY A 63 0.07 8.77 15.49
N LEU A 64 0.41 7.52 15.15
CA LEU A 64 -0.26 6.36 15.78
C LEU A 64 0.14 6.22 17.24
N SER A 65 1.41 6.40 17.60
CA SER A 65 1.87 6.27 18.99
C SER A 65 1.16 7.27 19.90
N GLY A 66 1.10 8.55 19.50
CA GLY A 66 0.44 9.59 20.27
C GLY A 66 -1.06 9.32 20.44
N TRP A 67 -1.74 8.93 19.36
CA TRP A 67 -3.15 8.58 19.41
C TRP A 67 -3.41 7.35 20.28
N LEU A 68 -2.68 6.24 20.08
CA LEU A 68 -2.87 4.99 20.82
C LEU A 68 -2.55 5.12 22.31
N GLN A 69 -1.58 5.94 22.69
CA GLN A 69 -1.29 6.20 24.11
C GLN A 69 -2.43 6.94 24.83
N VAL A 70 -3.14 7.82 24.11
CA VAL A 70 -4.33 8.50 24.63
C VAL A 70 -5.51 7.53 24.72
N GLN A 71 -5.72 6.71 23.69
CA GLN A 71 -6.85 5.79 23.63
C GLN A 71 -6.69 4.54 24.51
N LEU A 72 -5.47 4.03 24.64
CA LEU A 72 -5.09 2.81 25.36
C LEU A 72 -3.97 3.11 26.36
N PRO A 73 -4.20 3.97 27.38
CA PRO A 73 -3.17 4.28 28.35
C PRO A 73 -2.82 3.04 29.19
N PRO A 74 -1.57 2.92 29.67
CA PRO A 74 -1.20 1.85 30.61
C PRO A 74 -2.10 1.87 31.85
N ARG A 75 -2.63 0.69 32.20
CA ARG A 75 -3.46 0.48 33.40
C ARG A 75 -2.88 -0.65 34.25
N PRO A 76 -3.15 -0.70 35.56
CA PRO A 76 -2.81 -1.85 36.40
C PRO A 76 -3.35 -3.15 35.78
N GLY A 77 -2.48 -4.14 35.58
CA GLY A 77 -2.82 -5.43 34.97
C GLY A 77 -2.87 -5.43 33.44
N SER A 78 -2.79 -4.29 32.76
CA SER A 78 -2.66 -4.25 31.30
C SER A 78 -1.25 -4.69 30.88
N ARG A 79 -1.17 -5.45 29.78
CA ARG A 79 0.10 -5.94 29.23
C ARG A 79 0.63 -4.98 28.15
N ALA A 80 1.93 -4.72 28.18
CA ALA A 80 2.61 -3.93 27.16
C ALA A 80 2.74 -4.73 25.85
N VAL A 81 2.36 -4.12 24.74
CA VAL A 81 2.42 -4.74 23.40
C VAL A 81 3.08 -3.76 22.43
N LEU A 82 3.90 -4.29 21.52
CA LEU A 82 4.44 -3.54 20.39
C LEU A 82 3.49 -3.69 19.20
N LEU A 83 3.17 -2.60 18.52
CA LEU A 83 2.42 -2.60 17.27
C LEU A 83 3.40 -2.46 16.09
N ARG A 84 3.52 -3.48 15.25
CA ARG A 84 4.30 -3.39 14.01
C ARG A 84 3.38 -3.08 12.85
N VAL A 85 3.66 -1.98 12.14
CA VAL A 85 2.90 -1.54 10.97
C VAL A 85 3.64 -1.96 9.71
N HIS A 86 3.10 -2.94 9.00
CA HIS A 86 3.67 -3.48 7.75
C HIS A 86 3.12 -2.78 6.51
N ASP A 87 1.88 -2.31 6.61
CA ASP A 87 1.19 -1.53 5.59
C ASP A 87 0.18 -0.59 6.26
N LEU A 88 0.14 0.64 5.76
CA LEU A 88 -0.89 1.62 6.07
C LEU A 88 -1.10 2.43 4.80
N ARG A 89 -2.20 2.13 4.12
CA ARG A 89 -2.53 2.71 2.82
C ARG A 89 -3.93 3.30 2.83
N ILE A 90 -4.07 4.46 2.21
CA ILE A 90 -5.34 5.09 1.88
C ILE A 90 -5.38 5.42 0.39
N GLY A 91 -6.60 5.50 -0.14
CA GLY A 91 -6.82 5.86 -1.54
C GLY A 91 -8.27 6.24 -1.79
N GLU A 92 -8.49 6.91 -2.91
CA GLU A 92 -9.83 7.33 -3.34
C GLU A 92 -10.13 6.89 -4.76
N VAL A 93 -11.33 6.38 -5.01
CA VAL A 93 -11.77 6.03 -6.36
C VAL A 93 -12.99 6.86 -6.70
N THR A 94 -12.84 7.71 -7.72
CA THR A 94 -13.91 8.57 -8.23
C THR A 94 -14.40 8.03 -9.56
N LYS A 95 -15.68 7.67 -9.58
CA LYS A 95 -16.46 7.31 -10.78
C LYS A 95 -17.47 8.41 -11.05
N VAL A 96 -18.03 8.42 -12.26
CA VAL A 96 -19.02 9.42 -12.71
C VAL A 96 -20.17 9.65 -11.71
N THR A 97 -20.55 8.63 -10.96
CA THR A 97 -21.69 8.68 -10.02
C THR A 97 -21.33 8.33 -8.58
N SER A 98 -20.06 8.06 -8.26
CA SER A 98 -19.68 7.63 -6.92
C SER A 98 -18.23 7.93 -6.60
N GLU A 99 -17.99 8.44 -5.39
CA GLU A 99 -16.67 8.46 -4.78
C GLU A 99 -16.58 7.42 -3.68
N LYS A 100 -15.38 6.88 -3.50
CA LYS A 100 -15.07 5.87 -2.50
C LYS A 100 -13.71 6.20 -1.89
N ALA A 101 -13.65 6.33 -0.58
CA ALA A 101 -12.40 6.29 0.18
C ALA A 101 -12.18 4.88 0.73
N SER A 102 -10.93 4.46 0.80
CA SER A 102 -10.54 3.17 1.37
C SER A 102 -9.30 3.31 2.23
N ALA A 103 -9.23 2.53 3.31
CA ALA A 103 -8.02 2.34 4.12
C ALA A 103 -7.69 0.85 4.23
N LEU A 104 -6.40 0.52 4.14
CA LEU A 104 -5.86 -0.80 4.41
C LEU A 104 -4.83 -0.67 5.54
N VAL A 105 -4.99 -1.51 6.55
CA VAL A 105 -4.12 -1.59 7.72
C VAL A 105 -3.62 -3.03 7.85
N ASP A 106 -2.31 -3.21 7.73
CA ASP A 106 -1.64 -4.48 7.95
C ASP A 106 -0.69 -4.34 9.14
N VAL A 107 -1.10 -4.92 10.26
CA VAL A 107 -0.39 -4.79 11.53
C VAL A 107 -0.26 -6.13 12.23
N ASP A 108 0.77 -6.25 13.05
CA ASP A 108 0.79 -7.29 14.06
C ASP A 108 1.13 -6.74 15.45
N PHE A 109 0.72 -7.53 16.43
CA PHE A 109 0.91 -7.25 17.84
C PHE A 109 1.94 -8.21 18.40
N VAL A 110 3.01 -7.67 18.98
CA VAL A 110 4.13 -8.44 19.52
C VAL A 110 4.22 -8.25 21.02
N TYR A 111 4.36 -9.35 21.74
CA TYR A 111 4.57 -9.35 23.17
C TYR A 111 6.01 -9.75 23.49
N GLN A 112 6.68 -8.95 24.32
CA GLN A 112 7.99 -9.29 24.86
C GLN A 112 7.81 -10.17 26.10
N GLN A 113 8.43 -11.34 26.08
CA GLN A 113 8.42 -12.30 27.16
C GLN A 113 9.39 -11.87 28.28
N PRO A 114 9.21 -12.37 29.52
CA PRO A 114 10.15 -12.10 30.62
C PRO A 114 11.60 -12.55 30.35
N ASP A 115 11.79 -13.53 29.45
CA ASP A 115 13.11 -14.02 29.03
C ASP A 115 13.79 -13.12 27.97
N GLY A 116 13.15 -12.01 27.59
CA GLY A 116 13.62 -11.06 26.58
C GLY A 116 13.31 -11.47 25.14
N SER A 117 12.76 -12.67 24.89
CA SER A 117 12.30 -13.08 23.57
C SER A 117 11.00 -12.37 23.19
N TYR A 118 10.71 -12.30 21.90
CA TYR A 118 9.48 -11.69 21.40
C TYR A 118 8.58 -12.73 20.77
N ARG A 119 7.26 -12.59 20.89
CA ARG A 119 6.31 -13.48 20.22
C ARG A 119 5.19 -12.68 19.58
N VAL A 120 4.88 -12.98 18.32
CA VAL A 120 3.71 -12.41 17.65
C VAL A 120 2.46 -12.97 18.32
N LEU A 121 1.65 -12.11 18.93
CA LEU A 121 0.33 -12.47 19.41
C LEU A 121 -0.56 -12.71 18.21
N GLN A 122 -0.87 -11.68 17.43
CA GLN A 122 -1.78 -11.84 16.30
C GLN A 122 -1.45 -10.80 15.24
N ARG A 123 -1.71 -11.16 13.99
CA ARG A 123 -1.70 -10.25 12.86
C ARG A 123 -3.12 -9.99 12.41
N TYR A 124 -3.35 -8.76 11.97
CA TYR A 124 -4.59 -8.32 11.34
C TYR A 124 -4.26 -7.63 10.03
N ILE A 125 -5.04 -7.98 9.00
CA ILE A 125 -5.08 -7.27 7.73
C ILE A 125 -6.52 -6.84 7.56
N GLU A 126 -6.77 -5.57 7.81
CA GLU A 126 -8.09 -4.98 7.82
C GLU A 126 -8.20 -3.98 6.67
N GLU A 127 -9.32 -4.02 5.96
CA GLU A 127 -9.66 -3.06 4.92
C GLU A 127 -11.01 -2.45 5.28
N GLU A 128 -11.14 -1.14 5.10
CA GLU A 128 -12.38 -0.40 5.30
C GLU A 128 -12.64 0.49 4.09
N GLU A 129 -13.90 0.59 3.71
CA GLU A 129 -14.33 1.40 2.57
C GLU A 129 -15.56 2.23 2.93
N SER A 130 -15.50 3.52 2.64
CA SER A 130 -16.61 4.44 2.82
C SER A 130 -16.99 5.08 1.49
N ARG A 131 -18.29 5.23 1.24
CA ARG A 131 -18.83 5.97 0.08
C ARG A 131 -19.43 7.28 0.56
N GLY A 132 -19.31 8.33 -0.25
CA GLY A 132 -19.85 9.64 0.10
C GLY A 132 -19.65 10.68 -0.99
N VAL A 133 -20.21 11.88 -0.78
CA VAL A 133 -19.97 13.07 -1.61
C VAL A 133 -18.65 13.75 -1.24
N GLU A 134 -18.21 13.58 0.00
CA GLU A 134 -16.92 14.01 0.51
C GLU A 134 -16.21 12.77 1.07
N THR A 135 -15.18 12.32 0.38
CA THR A 135 -14.46 11.09 0.70
C THR A 135 -13.10 11.35 1.33
N THR A 136 -12.50 12.51 1.11
CA THR A 136 -11.20 12.86 1.69
C THR A 136 -11.26 12.96 3.20
N GLY A 137 -12.35 13.47 3.76
CA GLY A 137 -12.59 13.51 5.20
C GLY A 137 -12.98 12.18 5.85
N ARG A 138 -12.89 11.04 5.16
CA ARG A 138 -13.27 9.71 5.70
C ARG A 138 -12.07 8.81 6.03
N HIS A 139 -10.87 9.23 5.69
CA HIS A 139 -9.69 8.36 5.81
C HIS A 139 -9.31 8.07 7.25
N ASP A 140 -9.45 9.07 8.13
CA ASP A 140 -9.28 8.91 9.57
C ASP A 140 -10.29 7.91 10.16
N ASP A 141 -11.58 8.05 9.83
CA ASP A 141 -12.63 7.10 10.22
C ASP A 141 -12.29 5.67 9.76
N ASN A 142 -11.89 5.52 8.49
CA ASN A 142 -11.59 4.20 7.91
C ASN A 142 -10.35 3.56 8.57
N ILE A 143 -9.29 4.34 8.83
CA ILE A 143 -8.10 3.86 9.54
C ILE A 143 -8.49 3.41 10.96
N VAL A 144 -9.30 4.20 11.68
CA VAL A 144 -9.74 3.87 13.04
C VAL A 144 -10.66 2.66 13.04
N ALA A 145 -11.55 2.49 12.07
CA ALA A 145 -12.39 1.30 11.95
C ALA A 145 -11.55 0.01 11.80
N CYS A 146 -10.51 0.04 10.97
CA CYS A 146 -9.56 -1.06 10.84
C CYS A 146 -8.84 -1.36 12.17
N LEU A 147 -8.27 -0.33 12.81
CA LEU A 147 -7.56 -0.49 14.09
C LEU A 147 -8.48 -0.92 15.23
N GLN A 148 -9.72 -0.45 15.23
CA GLN A 148 -10.77 -0.83 16.18
C GLN A 148 -11.06 -2.32 16.10
N ARG A 149 -11.25 -2.87 14.89
CA ARG A 149 -11.44 -4.32 14.70
C ARG A 149 -10.24 -5.12 15.17
N ALA A 150 -9.04 -4.71 14.77
CA ALA A 150 -7.80 -5.37 15.18
C ALA A 150 -7.63 -5.38 16.71
N CYS A 151 -7.86 -4.25 17.38
CA CYS A 151 -7.76 -4.13 18.83
C CYS A 151 -8.86 -4.90 19.57
N THR A 152 -10.08 -4.93 19.03
CA THR A 152 -11.20 -5.69 19.61
C THR A 152 -10.89 -7.19 19.59
N GLN A 153 -10.43 -7.69 18.44
CA GLN A 153 -10.03 -9.09 18.29
C GLN A 153 -8.84 -9.43 19.20
N LEU A 154 -7.87 -8.53 19.37
CA LEU A 154 -6.73 -8.75 20.27
C LEU A 154 -7.18 -8.81 21.73
N ASN A 155 -8.13 -7.95 22.12
CA ASN A 155 -8.65 -7.92 23.49
C ASN A 155 -9.40 -9.20 23.87
N ALA A 156 -10.02 -9.86 22.89
CA ALA A 156 -10.75 -11.12 23.06
C ALA A 156 -9.84 -12.37 22.93
N LEU A 157 -8.56 -12.20 22.60
CA LEU A 157 -7.63 -13.30 22.33
C LEU A 157 -7.31 -14.10 23.60
N ASP A 158 -7.23 -15.44 23.49
CA ASP A 158 -6.55 -16.25 24.51
C ASP A 158 -5.04 -16.18 24.29
N TRP A 159 -4.38 -15.34 25.09
CA TRP A 159 -2.94 -15.12 24.98
C TRP A 159 -2.12 -16.36 25.31
N ALA A 160 -2.56 -17.19 26.26
CA ALA A 160 -1.78 -18.35 26.70
C ALA A 160 -1.72 -19.39 25.58
N ALA A 161 -2.88 -19.72 25.01
CA ALA A 161 -2.96 -20.60 23.85
C ALA A 161 -2.16 -20.04 22.66
N ARG A 162 -2.25 -18.72 22.44
CA ARG A 162 -1.59 -18.10 21.30
C ARG A 162 -0.06 -18.09 21.43
N LEU A 163 0.46 -17.70 22.58
CA LEU A 163 1.90 -17.66 22.84
C LEU A 163 2.54 -19.04 22.73
N ALA A 164 1.82 -20.11 23.09
CA ALA A 164 2.29 -21.49 22.95
C ALA A 164 2.50 -21.92 21.48
N LEU A 165 1.78 -21.31 20.53
CA LEU A 165 1.86 -21.61 19.09
C LEU A 165 2.78 -20.65 18.31
N SER A 166 3.15 -19.52 18.91
CA SER A 166 3.95 -18.48 18.26
C SER A 166 5.44 -18.73 18.48
N PRO A 167 6.28 -18.81 17.43
CA PRO A 167 7.72 -18.95 17.58
C PRO A 167 8.32 -17.73 18.26
N ALA A 168 9.43 -17.95 18.97
CA ALA A 168 10.23 -16.87 19.51
C ALA A 168 10.93 -16.10 18.38
N LEU A 169 10.94 -14.78 18.48
CA LEU A 169 11.63 -13.84 17.61
C LEU A 169 12.75 -13.14 18.39
N THR A 170 13.85 -12.87 17.70
CA THR A 170 14.91 -11.99 18.20
C THR A 170 14.50 -10.53 18.06
N GLN A 171 15.17 -9.64 18.80
CA GLN A 171 14.96 -8.20 18.62
C GLN A 171 15.24 -7.77 17.17
N GLU A 172 16.31 -8.27 16.54
CA GLU A 172 16.60 -7.96 15.14
C GLU A 172 15.40 -8.31 14.23
N GLN A 173 14.76 -9.47 14.44
CA GLN A 173 13.58 -9.89 13.67
C GLN A 173 12.33 -9.04 13.94
N VAL A 174 12.20 -8.52 15.17
CA VAL A 174 11.08 -7.63 15.52
C VAL A 174 11.20 -6.28 14.84
N TYR A 175 12.42 -5.72 14.82
CA TYR A 175 12.70 -4.38 14.30
C TYR A 175 13.13 -4.38 12.83
N TYR A 176 13.20 -5.55 12.19
CA TYR A 176 13.62 -5.68 10.81
C TYR A 176 12.68 -4.89 9.87
N ARG A 177 13.30 -4.05 9.03
CA ARG A 177 12.62 -3.25 7.99
C ARG A 177 12.99 -3.83 6.62
N GLY A 178 12.06 -3.79 5.67
CA GLY A 178 12.36 -4.15 4.28
C GLY A 178 11.81 -5.51 3.82
N GLY A 179 10.76 -6.02 4.47
CA GLY A 179 10.11 -7.26 4.04
C GLY A 179 10.86 -8.50 4.54
N ARG A 180 11.55 -9.22 3.65
CA ARG A 180 12.03 -10.58 3.91
C ARG A 180 13.48 -10.60 4.46
N LYS A 181 13.63 -10.86 5.75
CA LYS A 181 14.86 -11.49 6.29
C LYS A 181 14.48 -12.67 7.19
N PRO A 182 14.43 -13.89 6.63
CA PRO A 182 14.08 -15.06 7.40
C PRO A 182 15.31 -15.55 8.17
N ALA A 183 15.11 -15.95 9.43
CA ALA A 183 15.81 -17.15 9.89
C ALA A 183 15.11 -18.35 9.21
N PRO A 184 15.83 -19.43 8.86
CA PRO A 184 15.19 -20.62 8.30
C PRO A 184 14.39 -21.30 9.42
N ALA A 185 13.13 -20.90 9.57
CA ALA A 185 12.17 -21.65 10.35
C ALA A 185 11.60 -22.72 9.44
N THR A 186 11.90 -23.98 9.76
CA THR A 186 11.27 -25.12 9.09
C THR A 186 9.83 -25.22 9.56
N TYR A 187 8.89 -24.66 8.78
CA TYR A 187 7.47 -24.74 9.09
C TYR A 187 6.88 -26.09 8.69
N ALA A 188 6.00 -26.65 9.52
CA ALA A 188 5.44 -27.99 9.32
C ALA A 188 4.71 -28.13 7.96
N ILE A 189 4.02 -27.08 7.52
CA ILE A 189 3.34 -27.08 6.22
C ILE A 189 4.29 -27.09 5.02
N LEU A 190 5.52 -26.59 5.20
CA LEU A 190 6.55 -26.70 4.17
C LEU A 190 7.15 -28.11 4.19
N THR A 191 7.27 -28.80 5.31
CA THR A 191 7.87 -30.15 5.30
C THR A 191 6.89 -31.28 5.01
N ALA A 192 5.58 -31.01 5.05
CA ALA A 192 4.57 -32.01 4.74
C ALA A 192 4.67 -32.48 3.27
N PRO A 193 4.78 -33.81 3.01
CA PRO A 193 4.85 -34.32 1.64
C PRO A 193 3.51 -34.17 0.90
N THR A 194 2.39 -34.24 1.62
CA THR A 194 1.05 -33.99 1.12
C THR A 194 0.21 -33.40 2.25
N PRO A 195 -0.52 -32.29 2.02
CA PRO A 195 -1.42 -31.73 3.03
C PRO A 195 -2.61 -32.69 3.23
N ALA A 196 -3.10 -32.84 4.47
CA ALA A 196 -4.33 -33.59 4.70
C ALA A 196 -5.55 -32.75 4.29
N MET A 197 -6.66 -33.40 3.93
CA MET A 197 -7.89 -32.70 3.56
C MET A 197 -8.56 -32.07 4.79
N GLY A 198 -8.92 -30.79 4.70
CA GLY A 198 -9.69 -30.08 5.72
C GLY A 198 -9.48 -28.57 5.71
N ILE A 199 -9.82 -27.91 6.81
CA ILE A 199 -9.89 -26.44 6.93
C ILE A 199 -8.78 -25.90 7.84
N TYR A 200 -8.20 -24.77 7.43
CA TYR A 200 -7.40 -23.91 8.29
C TYR A 200 -8.26 -22.70 8.68
N GLY A 201 -8.64 -22.62 9.95
CA GLY A 201 -9.34 -21.46 10.51
C GLY A 201 -8.42 -20.25 10.65
N THR A 202 -7.12 -20.46 10.82
CA THR A 202 -6.12 -19.38 10.93
C THR A 202 -4.83 -19.64 10.14
N PHE A 203 -4.06 -18.58 9.89
CA PHE A 203 -2.72 -18.71 9.32
C PHE A 203 -1.77 -19.57 10.18
N LEU A 204 -1.88 -19.52 11.52
CA LEU A 204 -1.02 -20.34 12.37
C LEU A 204 -1.35 -21.83 12.29
N GLU A 205 -2.62 -22.15 12.16
CA GLU A 205 -3.07 -23.51 11.87
C GLU A 205 -2.48 -24.01 10.55
N PHE A 206 -2.58 -23.20 9.49
CA PHE A 206 -1.92 -23.48 8.21
C PHE A 206 -0.43 -23.70 8.37
N ARG A 207 0.30 -22.74 8.95
CA ARG A 207 1.76 -22.82 9.12
C ARG A 207 2.21 -24.05 9.89
N ASN A 208 1.45 -24.42 10.93
CA ASN A 208 1.73 -25.57 11.77
C ASN A 208 1.14 -26.87 11.23
N ASN A 209 0.52 -26.85 10.05
CA ASN A 209 -0.18 -27.98 9.44
C ASN A 209 -1.19 -28.65 10.40
N LYS A 210 -1.91 -27.81 11.16
CA LYS A 210 -2.99 -28.21 12.09
C LYS A 210 -4.32 -27.79 11.47
N LEU A 211 -5.03 -28.72 10.86
CA LEU A 211 -6.31 -28.47 10.22
C LEU A 211 -7.45 -29.20 10.93
N GLU A 212 -8.65 -28.65 10.79
CA GLU A 212 -9.89 -29.33 11.16
C GLU A 212 -10.30 -30.25 10.00
N PRO A 213 -10.42 -31.58 10.22
CA PRO A 213 -10.84 -32.50 9.17
C PRO A 213 -12.26 -32.19 8.71
N VAL A 214 -12.46 -32.18 7.38
CA VAL A 214 -13.78 -31.94 6.79
C VAL A 214 -14.11 -33.02 5.78
N ALA A 215 -15.28 -33.64 5.95
CA ALA A 215 -15.82 -34.60 5.00
C ALA A 215 -16.48 -33.88 3.81
N ASP A 216 -16.41 -34.53 2.64
CA ASP A 216 -17.09 -34.09 1.42
C ASP A 216 -16.72 -32.66 0.99
N LEU A 217 -15.44 -32.30 1.12
CA LEU A 217 -14.91 -31.05 0.58
C LEU A 217 -14.78 -31.17 -0.94
N THR A 218 -15.35 -30.21 -1.66
CA THR A 218 -15.29 -30.13 -3.13
C THR A 218 -14.78 -28.76 -3.56
N VAL A 219 -14.00 -28.75 -4.63
CA VAL A 219 -13.37 -27.56 -5.20
C VAL A 219 -13.83 -27.38 -6.63
N GLU A 220 -14.31 -26.18 -6.97
CA GLU A 220 -14.74 -25.83 -8.32
C GLU A 220 -13.87 -24.68 -8.84
N ALA A 221 -13.24 -24.90 -10.00
CA ALA A 221 -12.52 -23.85 -10.69
C ALA A 221 -13.48 -22.74 -11.15
N THR A 222 -13.01 -21.50 -11.12
CA THR A 222 -13.73 -20.36 -11.69
C THR A 222 -13.21 -20.04 -13.10
N ASN A 223 -13.74 -18.97 -13.70
CA ASN A 223 -13.22 -18.41 -14.95
C ASN A 223 -11.92 -17.59 -14.74
N ILE A 224 -11.49 -17.38 -13.50
CA ILE A 224 -10.27 -16.65 -13.15
C ILE A 224 -9.16 -17.69 -12.88
N PRO A 225 -8.03 -17.64 -13.61
CA PRO A 225 -6.94 -18.60 -13.40
C PRO A 225 -6.44 -18.62 -11.95
N GLY A 226 -6.35 -19.82 -11.38
CA GLY A 226 -5.89 -20.04 -10.00
C GLY A 226 -6.95 -19.81 -8.91
N GLU A 227 -8.10 -19.23 -9.26
CA GLU A 227 -9.21 -19.00 -8.34
C GLU A 227 -10.18 -20.18 -8.31
N VAL A 228 -10.61 -20.55 -7.11
CA VAL A 228 -11.58 -21.61 -6.86
C VAL A 228 -12.69 -21.19 -5.90
N LYS A 229 -13.82 -21.91 -5.98
CA LYS A 229 -14.85 -21.97 -4.94
C LYS A 229 -14.72 -23.30 -4.20
N ALA A 230 -15.02 -23.28 -2.91
CA ALA A 230 -14.98 -24.47 -2.07
C ALA A 230 -16.34 -24.70 -1.42
N PHE A 231 -16.76 -25.97 -1.38
CA PHE A 231 -18.03 -26.38 -0.80
C PHE A 231 -17.86 -27.60 0.10
N GLN A 232 -18.64 -27.67 1.18
CA GLN A 232 -18.75 -28.81 2.09
C GLN A 232 -20.10 -29.49 1.89
N GLY A 233 -20.10 -30.81 1.74
CA GLY A 233 -21.31 -31.62 1.58
C GLY A 233 -21.54 -32.09 0.14
N ARG A 234 -22.62 -32.85 -0.07
CA ARG A 234 -22.92 -33.52 -1.36
C ARG A 234 -24.18 -32.98 -2.03
N GLY A 235 -24.14 -32.90 -3.36
CA GLY A 235 -25.28 -32.53 -4.19
C GLY A 235 -25.84 -31.15 -3.83
N ASP A 236 -27.16 -31.04 -3.76
CA ASP A 236 -27.86 -29.78 -3.50
C ASP A 236 -27.72 -29.28 -2.06
N ALA A 237 -27.28 -30.14 -1.13
CA ALA A 237 -27.09 -29.79 0.29
C ALA A 237 -25.70 -29.19 0.59
N ARG A 238 -24.92 -28.83 -0.44
CA ARG A 238 -23.58 -28.28 -0.27
C ARG A 238 -23.60 -26.86 0.29
N LYS A 239 -22.75 -26.59 1.29
CA LYS A 239 -22.53 -25.25 1.88
C LYS A 239 -21.22 -24.66 1.36
N ALA A 240 -21.24 -23.40 0.93
CA ALA A 240 -20.00 -22.71 0.56
C ALA A 240 -19.09 -22.55 1.79
N LEU A 241 -17.78 -22.74 1.62
CA LEU A 241 -16.79 -22.39 2.64
C LEU A 241 -16.45 -20.91 2.50
N ASP A 242 -17.17 -20.03 3.17
CA ASP A 242 -17.02 -18.57 3.04
C ASP A 242 -16.64 -17.88 4.35
N GLU A 243 -16.21 -18.63 5.37
CA GLU A 243 -15.84 -18.11 6.70
C GLU A 243 -14.55 -18.76 7.25
N VAL A 244 -13.64 -19.15 6.37
CA VAL A 244 -12.35 -19.78 6.75
C VAL A 244 -11.16 -19.01 6.20
N TRP A 245 -9.99 -19.18 6.83
CA TRP A 245 -8.75 -18.55 6.35
C TRP A 245 -8.21 -19.26 5.11
N GLY A 246 -8.27 -20.59 5.08
CA GLY A 246 -7.81 -21.41 3.97
C GLY A 246 -8.25 -22.86 4.13
N PHE A 247 -7.95 -23.70 3.15
CA PHE A 247 -8.27 -25.13 3.22
C PHE A 247 -7.27 -25.95 2.42
N SER A 248 -7.34 -27.27 2.55
CA SER A 248 -6.71 -28.22 1.64
C SER A 248 -7.70 -29.28 1.19
N ASP A 249 -7.65 -29.62 -0.09
CA ASP A 249 -8.43 -30.72 -0.68
C ASP A 249 -7.68 -32.06 -0.62
N GLY A 250 -6.56 -32.13 0.11
CA GLY A 250 -5.71 -33.31 0.18
C GLY A 250 -4.67 -33.42 -0.95
N GLN A 251 -4.70 -32.51 -1.93
CA GLN A 251 -3.69 -32.44 -2.99
C GLN A 251 -3.01 -31.07 -3.02
N GLN A 252 -3.80 -30.02 -2.85
CA GLN A 252 -3.44 -28.63 -2.97
C GLN A 252 -3.89 -27.88 -1.72
N VAL A 253 -3.13 -26.85 -1.33
CA VAL A 253 -3.53 -25.90 -0.29
C VAL A 253 -4.01 -24.61 -0.92
N TYR A 254 -5.01 -23.98 -0.30
CA TYR A 254 -5.67 -22.79 -0.79
C TYR A 254 -5.77 -21.75 0.32
N ILE A 255 -5.59 -20.48 -0.03
CA ILE A 255 -5.85 -19.36 0.89
C ILE A 255 -7.05 -18.58 0.43
N ARG A 256 -7.79 -18.06 1.40
CA ARG A 256 -8.81 -17.07 1.13
C ARG A 256 -8.15 -15.69 1.02
N ARG A 257 -8.44 -14.98 -0.06
CA ARG A 257 -8.18 -13.55 -0.19
C ARG A 257 -9.46 -12.87 -0.65
N LYS A 258 -9.90 -11.87 0.12
CA LYS A 258 -11.24 -11.26 -0.03
C LYS A 258 -12.34 -12.33 0.07
N ARG A 259 -13.05 -12.62 -1.03
CA ARG A 259 -14.16 -13.59 -1.10
C ARG A 259 -13.85 -14.81 -1.93
N HIS A 260 -12.58 -14.99 -2.30
CA HIS A 260 -12.15 -15.98 -3.27
C HIS A 260 -11.00 -16.81 -2.69
N PHE A 261 -10.86 -18.04 -3.16
CA PHE A 261 -9.74 -18.90 -2.78
C PHE A 261 -8.75 -19.02 -3.92
N TYR A 262 -7.47 -18.96 -3.58
CA TYR A 262 -6.38 -19.08 -4.54
C TYR A 262 -5.48 -20.24 -4.18
N ALA A 263 -5.13 -21.04 -5.19
CA ALA A 263 -4.22 -22.17 -5.02
C ALA A 263 -2.81 -21.68 -4.67
N LEU A 264 -2.27 -22.15 -3.55
CA LEU A 264 -0.92 -21.84 -3.10
C LEU A 264 0.12 -22.80 -3.70
N LYS A 265 1.02 -22.28 -4.53
CA LYS A 265 2.19 -23.01 -5.00
C LYS A 265 3.34 -22.86 -4.02
N ARG A 266 3.99 -23.95 -3.64
CA ARG A 266 5.22 -23.86 -2.85
C ARG A 266 6.37 -23.27 -3.68
N SER A 267 7.09 -22.31 -3.12
CA SER A 267 8.24 -21.64 -3.74
C SER A 267 9.37 -21.47 -2.72
N GLY A 268 10.29 -22.44 -2.68
CA GLY A 268 11.34 -22.51 -1.66
C GLY A 268 10.76 -22.62 -0.24
N ASP A 269 11.06 -21.62 0.59
CA ASP A 269 10.62 -21.51 1.99
C ASP A 269 9.30 -20.74 2.17
N ASP A 270 8.62 -20.36 1.08
CA ASP A 270 7.32 -19.67 1.10
C ASP A 270 6.28 -20.39 0.22
N PHE A 271 5.08 -19.83 0.19
CA PHE A 271 4.08 -20.11 -0.83
C PHE A 271 3.85 -18.88 -1.71
N THR A 272 3.58 -19.10 -2.99
CA THR A 272 3.10 -18.09 -3.92
C THR A 272 1.71 -18.45 -4.44
N PHE A 273 0.97 -17.48 -4.95
CA PHE A 273 -0.25 -17.73 -5.71
C PHE A 273 -0.43 -16.62 -6.74
N THR A 274 -1.36 -16.83 -7.66
CA THR A 274 -1.64 -15.87 -8.73
C THR A 274 -3.07 -15.38 -8.61
N GLU A 275 -3.27 -14.07 -8.66
CA GLU A 275 -4.57 -13.41 -8.73
C GLU A 275 -4.53 -12.35 -9.83
N GLN A 276 -5.67 -11.97 -10.37
CA GLN A 276 -5.73 -10.79 -11.25
C GLN A 276 -5.19 -9.56 -10.50
N ALA A 277 -4.28 -8.83 -11.14
CA ALA A 277 -3.80 -7.57 -10.61
C ALA A 277 -5.01 -6.68 -10.25
N LEU A 278 -4.95 -6.06 -9.07
CA LEU A 278 -5.94 -5.05 -8.74
C LEU A 278 -5.83 -3.94 -9.78
N ASP A 279 -6.96 -3.52 -10.36
CA ASP A 279 -7.01 -2.36 -11.23
C ASP A 279 -6.32 -1.19 -10.51
N ASP A 280 -5.19 -0.69 -11.05
CA ASP A 280 -4.65 0.58 -10.58
C ASP A 280 -5.71 1.65 -10.90
N PRO A 281 -6.35 2.26 -9.89
CA PRO A 281 -7.40 3.24 -10.15
C PRO A 281 -6.90 4.43 -11.00
N GLY A 282 -5.58 4.64 -11.05
CA GLY A 282 -4.94 5.68 -11.88
C GLY A 282 -4.88 5.39 -13.36
N ALA A 283 -4.80 4.11 -13.73
CA ALA A 283 -4.84 3.70 -15.13
C ALA A 283 -6.24 3.90 -15.72
N VAL A 284 -7.29 3.63 -14.94
CA VAL A 284 -8.70 3.63 -15.37
C VAL A 284 -9.28 5.05 -15.49
N SER A 285 -9.01 5.96 -14.54
CA SER A 285 -9.57 7.33 -14.58
C SER A 285 -9.06 8.15 -15.77
N THR A 286 -7.80 7.92 -16.17
CA THR A 286 -7.18 8.62 -17.31
C THR A 286 -7.76 8.18 -18.66
N ALA A 287 -8.30 6.96 -18.75
CA ALA A 287 -8.90 6.43 -19.98
C ALA A 287 -10.29 7.03 -20.26
N GLY A 288 -11.06 7.35 -19.21
CA GLY A 288 -12.37 7.97 -19.34
C GLY A 288 -12.33 9.46 -19.72
N ALA A 289 -11.31 10.19 -19.27
CA ALA A 289 -11.18 11.64 -19.53
C ALA A 289 -10.75 11.97 -20.97
N LEU A 290 -10.16 11.03 -21.71
CA LEU A 290 -9.66 11.20 -23.08
C LEU A 290 -10.65 10.72 -24.16
N GLY A 291 -11.96 10.81 -23.86
CA GLY A 291 -13.08 10.33 -24.70
C GLY A 291 -12.82 10.36 -26.21
N GLY A 292 -12.53 9.19 -26.77
CA GLY A 292 -12.27 8.97 -28.20
C GLY A 292 -11.93 7.50 -28.49
N LEU A 293 -11.93 7.10 -29.77
CA LEU A 293 -11.65 5.72 -30.21
C LEU A 293 -10.29 5.18 -29.73
N ALA A 294 -9.31 6.07 -29.52
CA ALA A 294 -8.02 5.72 -28.91
C ALA A 294 -8.11 5.40 -27.40
N GLY A 295 -9.04 6.04 -26.68
CA GLY A 295 -9.30 5.77 -25.26
C GLY A 295 -9.92 4.39 -25.02
N ALA A 296 -10.76 3.91 -25.93
CA ALA A 296 -11.37 2.58 -25.85
C ALA A 296 -10.37 1.43 -26.02
N ALA A 297 -9.41 1.58 -26.96
CA ALA A 297 -8.36 0.59 -27.17
C ALA A 297 -7.37 0.53 -25.99
N ILE A 298 -7.09 1.67 -25.34
CA ILE A 298 -6.18 1.75 -24.19
C ILE A 298 -6.84 1.26 -22.90
N ALA A 299 -8.13 1.54 -22.69
CA ALA A 299 -8.91 0.91 -21.63
C ALA A 299 -8.91 -0.62 -21.79
N ALA A 300 -9.09 -1.14 -23.01
CA ALA A 300 -9.08 -2.59 -23.25
C ALA A 300 -7.72 -3.28 -22.96
N VAL A 301 -6.61 -2.54 -22.98
CA VAL A 301 -5.26 -3.07 -22.66
C VAL A 301 -4.93 -2.93 -21.18
N ALA A 302 -5.37 -1.85 -20.51
CA ALA A 302 -5.18 -1.67 -19.07
C ALA A 302 -6.21 -2.42 -18.20
N VAL A 303 -7.30 -2.91 -18.80
CA VAL A 303 -8.40 -3.65 -18.13
C VAL A 303 -8.31 -5.17 -18.36
N ARG A 304 -7.33 -5.66 -19.15
CA ARG A 304 -7.06 -7.09 -19.19
C ARG A 304 -6.26 -7.45 -17.95
N GLY A 305 -6.93 -8.08 -16.99
CA GLY A 305 -6.40 -8.55 -15.72
C GLY A 305 -5.15 -9.42 -15.88
N ASP A 306 -4.00 -8.76 -15.98
CA ASP A 306 -2.71 -9.40 -15.91
C ASP A 306 -2.65 -10.17 -14.59
N LEU A 307 -2.29 -11.43 -14.71
CA LEU A 307 -2.10 -12.31 -13.58
C LEU A 307 -0.86 -11.85 -12.83
N GLN A 308 -1.03 -11.50 -11.56
CA GLN A 308 0.04 -11.07 -10.68
C GLN A 308 0.35 -12.16 -9.67
N GLU A 309 1.64 -12.43 -9.49
CA GLU A 309 2.12 -13.35 -8.46
C GLU A 309 2.24 -12.64 -7.11
N TYR A 310 1.73 -13.30 -6.08
CA TYR A 310 1.79 -12.87 -4.69
C TYR A 310 2.53 -13.93 -3.87
N THR A 311 3.23 -13.51 -2.82
CA THR A 311 3.93 -14.37 -1.86
C THR A 311 3.27 -14.30 -0.50
N LEU A 312 3.08 -15.46 0.12
CA LEU A 312 2.69 -15.62 1.51
C LEU A 312 3.95 -15.74 2.40
N ASP A 313 4.24 -14.70 3.18
CA ASP A 313 5.32 -14.70 4.18
C ASP A 313 4.99 -15.69 5.28
N MET A 314 5.79 -16.74 5.41
CA MET A 314 5.53 -17.82 6.37
C MET A 314 5.85 -17.46 7.83
N THR A 315 6.55 -16.36 8.08
CA THR A 315 6.79 -15.87 9.45
C THR A 315 5.60 -15.10 9.96
N THR A 316 5.00 -14.28 9.10
CA THR A 316 4.03 -13.27 9.52
C THR A 316 2.63 -13.53 8.98
N GLY A 317 2.46 -14.35 7.95
CA GLY A 317 1.18 -14.58 7.25
C GLY A 317 0.83 -13.48 6.26
N ARG A 318 1.80 -12.65 5.86
CA ARG A 318 1.59 -11.52 4.94
C ARG A 318 1.37 -12.06 3.55
N VAL A 319 0.36 -11.54 2.85
CA VAL A 319 0.34 -11.62 1.39
C VAL A 319 1.00 -10.36 0.83
N ALA A 320 2.17 -10.50 0.22
CA ALA A 320 2.88 -9.42 -0.45
C ALA A 320 2.87 -9.66 -1.96
N ASP A 321 2.78 -8.58 -2.73
CA ASP A 321 3.02 -8.59 -4.16
C ASP A 321 4.49 -8.94 -4.43
N PHE A 322 4.74 -10.00 -5.22
CA PHE A 322 6.10 -10.48 -5.48
C PHE A 322 6.92 -9.44 -6.26
N ASP A 323 6.28 -8.62 -7.11
CA ASP A 323 6.97 -7.80 -8.09
C ASP A 323 6.98 -6.31 -7.70
N TYR A 324 5.89 -5.75 -7.16
CA TYR A 324 5.84 -4.30 -6.86
C TYR A 324 6.85 -3.85 -5.79
N MET A 325 7.02 -4.65 -4.75
CA MET A 325 7.90 -4.30 -3.62
C MET A 325 9.37 -4.44 -4.00
N GLU A 326 9.70 -5.44 -4.80
CA GLU A 326 11.04 -5.63 -5.33
C GLU A 326 11.35 -4.60 -6.43
N GLN A 327 10.38 -4.23 -7.26
CA GLN A 327 10.54 -3.18 -8.29
C GLN A 327 10.67 -1.77 -7.68
N LEU A 328 9.91 -1.45 -6.63
CA LEU A 328 10.09 -0.20 -5.88
C LEU A 328 11.43 -0.15 -5.13
N ALA A 329 11.88 -1.29 -4.58
CA ALA A 329 13.19 -1.39 -3.95
C ALA A 329 14.34 -1.35 -4.99
N LYS A 330 14.13 -1.90 -6.19
CA LYS A 330 15.12 -1.86 -7.30
C LYS A 330 15.22 -0.48 -7.94
N ARG A 331 14.17 0.35 -7.89
CA ARG A 331 14.21 1.73 -8.37
C ARG A 331 14.49 2.70 -7.22
N ASP A 332 15.74 2.69 -6.77
CA ASP A 332 16.29 3.67 -5.82
C ASP A 332 16.47 5.08 -6.39
N THR A 333 15.82 5.36 -7.52
CA THR A 333 15.76 6.69 -8.13
C THR A 333 14.33 7.03 -8.53
N ALA A 334 13.90 8.23 -8.16
CA ALA A 334 12.86 8.94 -8.89
C ALA A 334 13.49 9.69 -10.06
N THR A 335 12.72 9.95 -11.13
CA THR A 335 13.17 10.83 -12.21
C THR A 335 12.27 12.05 -12.26
N VAL A 336 12.85 13.24 -12.14
CA VAL A 336 12.13 14.48 -12.43
C VAL A 336 12.55 14.97 -13.81
N VAL A 337 11.59 15.35 -14.65
CA VAL A 337 11.83 15.90 -15.97
C VAL A 337 11.31 17.32 -16.01
N VAL A 338 12.22 18.28 -16.08
CA VAL A 338 11.85 19.67 -16.32
C VAL A 338 11.98 19.93 -17.81
N TYR A 339 10.89 20.35 -18.46
CA TYR A 339 10.89 20.54 -19.90
C TYR A 339 10.25 21.87 -20.31
N ARG A 340 10.62 22.34 -21.49
CA ARG A 340 10.10 23.58 -22.07
C ARG A 340 9.57 23.32 -23.48
N ARG A 341 8.27 23.55 -23.70
CA ARG A 341 7.63 23.33 -25.02
C ARG A 341 8.27 24.23 -26.10
N PRO A 342 8.08 23.89 -27.40
CA PRO A 342 8.40 24.81 -28.48
C PRO A 342 7.65 26.15 -28.34
N GLY A 343 8.33 27.24 -28.71
CA GLY A 343 7.79 28.60 -28.61
C GLY A 343 8.22 29.34 -27.33
N GLY A 344 7.61 30.49 -27.08
CA GLY A 344 7.98 31.35 -25.95
C GLY A 344 9.22 32.19 -26.20
N PRO A 345 9.83 32.72 -25.11
CA PRO A 345 11.03 33.55 -25.21
C PRO A 345 12.17 32.92 -25.99
N ALA A 346 12.87 33.64 -26.86
CA ALA A 346 14.02 33.05 -27.57
C ALA A 346 15.18 32.70 -26.61
N LYS A 347 15.29 33.46 -25.51
CA LYS A 347 16.33 33.27 -24.51
C LYS A 347 16.12 31.96 -23.73
N PRO A 348 17.19 31.18 -23.48
CA PRO A 348 17.15 30.10 -22.49
C PRO A 348 16.72 30.62 -21.12
N LEU A 349 16.03 29.77 -20.36
CA LEU A 349 15.58 30.09 -19.02
C LEU A 349 16.33 29.19 -18.03
N ALA A 350 16.99 29.80 -17.05
CA ALA A 350 17.77 29.04 -16.08
C ALA A 350 16.83 28.36 -15.09
N VAL A 351 16.96 27.04 -14.97
CA VAL A 351 16.30 26.25 -13.93
C VAL A 351 17.32 26.06 -12.81
N LEU A 352 16.91 26.35 -11.58
CA LEU A 352 17.70 26.05 -10.39
C LEU A 352 17.13 24.81 -9.68
N LEU A 353 18.02 23.98 -9.16
CA LEU A 353 17.74 22.84 -8.29
C LEU A 353 18.32 23.14 -6.91
N ASP A 354 17.46 23.23 -5.89
CA ASP A 354 17.83 23.56 -4.51
C ASP A 354 18.68 24.85 -4.41
N GLY A 355 18.33 25.85 -5.23
CA GLY A 355 19.02 27.15 -5.31
C GLY A 355 20.33 27.16 -6.11
N GLN A 356 20.75 26.01 -6.66
CA GLN A 356 21.91 25.91 -7.55
C GLN A 356 21.46 25.84 -9.00
N GLU A 357 22.14 26.55 -9.91
CA GLU A 357 21.82 26.46 -11.34
C GLU A 357 21.98 25.03 -11.84
N LEU A 358 20.90 24.46 -12.38
CA LEU A 358 20.86 23.11 -12.93
C LEU A 358 21.13 23.11 -14.44
N LYS A 359 20.36 23.90 -15.20
CA LYS A 359 20.48 24.00 -16.66
C LYS A 359 19.79 25.26 -17.20
N GLN A 360 20.42 25.91 -18.17
CA GLN A 360 19.77 26.89 -19.05
C GLN A 360 18.93 26.15 -20.09
N LEU A 361 17.61 26.26 -20.01
CA LEU A 361 16.68 25.46 -20.81
C LEU A 361 16.18 26.26 -22.05
N PRO A 362 16.70 25.99 -23.26
CA PRO A 362 16.19 26.60 -24.48
C PRO A 362 14.77 26.11 -24.80
N ALA A 363 14.10 26.77 -25.73
CA ALA A 363 12.80 26.31 -26.21
C ALA A 363 12.94 24.91 -26.84
N ASN A 364 11.94 24.05 -26.61
CA ASN A 364 11.91 22.66 -27.11
C ASN A 364 13.05 21.78 -26.56
N ASP A 365 13.41 21.92 -25.28
CA ASP A 365 14.41 21.09 -24.61
C ASP A 365 13.93 20.63 -23.22
N PHE A 366 14.63 19.66 -22.64
CA PHE A 366 14.37 19.13 -21.31
C PHE A 366 15.66 18.81 -20.54
N VAL A 367 15.52 18.61 -19.23
CA VAL A 367 16.55 18.08 -18.35
C VAL A 367 15.97 16.95 -17.50
N LEU A 368 16.75 15.88 -17.36
CA LEU A 368 16.43 14.76 -16.46
C LEU A 368 17.20 14.96 -15.16
N ILE A 369 16.50 14.88 -14.05
CA ILE A 369 17.05 14.99 -12.71
C ILE A 369 16.83 13.64 -12.03
N PRO A 370 17.85 12.78 -11.96
CA PRO A 370 17.77 11.59 -11.12
C PRO A 370 17.74 12.04 -9.66
N TRP A 371 16.82 11.51 -8.88
CA TRP A 371 16.65 11.87 -7.48
C TRP A 371 16.71 10.63 -6.61
N THR A 372 17.68 10.60 -5.70
CA THR A 372 17.97 9.46 -4.82
C THR A 372 17.52 9.69 -3.38
N SER A 373 17.14 10.92 -3.02
CA SER A 373 16.65 11.21 -1.67
C SER A 373 15.16 10.87 -1.52
N LYS A 374 14.87 9.86 -0.69
CA LYS A 374 13.50 9.47 -0.32
C LYS A 374 12.88 10.40 0.73
N THR A 375 13.56 11.42 1.23
CA THR A 375 13.03 12.24 2.33
C THR A 375 13.15 13.74 2.09
N ARG A 376 14.00 14.13 1.14
CA ARG A 376 14.21 15.53 0.81
C ARG A 376 13.27 15.92 -0.32
N GLU A 377 12.56 17.04 -0.13
CA GLU A 377 11.88 17.73 -1.22
C GLU A 377 12.89 18.17 -2.26
N ILE A 378 12.52 18.05 -3.54
CA ILE A 378 13.19 18.75 -4.63
C ILE A 378 12.64 20.18 -4.65
N SER A 379 13.49 21.19 -4.75
CA SER A 379 13.06 22.57 -4.98
C SER A 379 13.52 23.04 -6.36
N LEU A 380 12.57 23.33 -7.24
CA LEU A 380 12.84 23.84 -8.59
C LEU A 380 12.48 25.33 -8.67
N CYS A 381 13.44 26.17 -9.04
CA CYS A 381 13.22 27.62 -9.18
C CYS A 381 13.61 28.09 -10.58
N LEU A 382 13.23 29.31 -10.95
CA LEU A 382 13.66 29.97 -12.18
C LEU A 382 14.51 31.19 -11.82
N ASP A 383 15.63 31.37 -12.51
CA ASP A 383 16.54 32.50 -12.19
C ASP A 383 15.93 33.83 -12.62
N GLY A 384 16.09 34.84 -11.76
CA GLY A 384 15.61 36.21 -12.01
C GLY A 384 14.08 36.37 -12.10
N ALA A 385 13.29 35.36 -11.73
CA ALA A 385 11.84 35.47 -11.62
C ALA A 385 11.44 35.63 -10.14
N ASP A 386 10.47 36.51 -9.84
CA ASP A 386 9.82 36.57 -8.53
C ASP A 386 8.86 35.38 -8.32
N ALA A 387 8.79 34.47 -9.31
CA ALA A 387 8.01 33.27 -9.27
C ALA A 387 8.43 32.34 -8.11
N PRO A 388 7.46 31.81 -7.33
CA PRO A 388 7.76 30.90 -6.24
C PRO A 388 8.39 29.60 -6.76
N CYS A 389 9.37 29.07 -6.01
CA CYS A 389 9.94 27.76 -6.30
C CYS A 389 8.87 26.66 -6.20
N TYR A 390 8.92 25.73 -7.14
CA TYR A 390 8.08 24.54 -7.17
C TYR A 390 8.77 23.43 -6.38
N ALA A 391 8.28 23.13 -5.18
CA ALA A 391 8.83 22.11 -4.30
C ALA A 391 7.88 20.91 -4.13
N PHE A 392 8.45 19.70 -4.13
CA PHE A 392 7.69 18.44 -3.92
C PHE A 392 8.63 17.28 -3.57
N ILE A 393 8.12 16.14 -3.11
CA ILE A 393 8.90 14.90 -2.95
C ILE A 393 8.68 14.01 -4.18
N PRO A 394 9.72 13.73 -5.00
CA PRO A 394 9.58 12.85 -6.15
C PRO A 394 9.16 11.43 -5.75
N THR A 395 8.20 10.85 -6.47
CA THR A 395 7.77 9.47 -6.25
C THR A 395 8.78 8.49 -6.88
N PHE A 396 9.39 7.64 -6.06
CA PHE A 396 10.40 6.67 -6.50
C PHE A 396 9.81 5.64 -7.44
N GLY A 397 10.59 5.25 -8.44
CA GLY A 397 10.14 4.37 -9.51
C GLY A 397 9.19 5.00 -10.53
N ALA A 398 8.81 6.28 -10.35
CA ALA A 398 7.99 7.05 -11.26
C ALA A 398 8.76 8.26 -11.84
N THR A 399 8.25 8.78 -12.96
CA THR A 399 8.73 10.01 -13.58
C THR A 399 7.78 11.15 -13.25
N THR A 400 8.28 12.23 -12.65
CA THR A 400 7.51 13.46 -12.46
C THR A 400 7.86 14.46 -13.55
N TYR A 401 6.85 15.00 -14.23
CA TYR A 401 7.05 15.99 -15.28
C TYR A 401 6.69 17.38 -14.77
N VAL A 402 7.58 18.34 -14.99
CA VAL A 402 7.40 19.75 -14.66
C VAL A 402 7.62 20.55 -15.94
N GLU A 403 6.62 21.31 -16.36
CA GLU A 403 6.75 22.21 -17.49
C GLU A 403 7.18 23.60 -17.02
N LEU A 404 8.17 24.13 -17.71
CA LEU A 404 8.49 25.54 -17.72
C LEU A 404 7.59 26.23 -18.76
N LYS A 405 6.58 26.94 -18.27
CA LYS A 405 5.58 27.65 -19.08
C LYS A 405 5.94 29.12 -19.21
N ALA A 406 6.23 29.54 -20.45
CA ALA A 406 6.40 30.94 -20.84
C ALA A 406 5.97 31.09 -22.31
N ARG A 407 4.83 31.72 -22.61
CA ARG A 407 4.31 31.76 -23.99
C ARG A 407 4.85 32.93 -24.80
N THR A 408 5.28 34.00 -24.14
CA THR A 408 5.83 35.21 -24.78
C THR A 408 6.96 35.80 -23.95
N ASP A 409 7.77 36.68 -24.52
CA ASP A 409 8.82 37.45 -23.80
C ASP A 409 8.26 38.37 -22.71
N LYS A 410 6.94 38.61 -22.67
CA LYS A 410 6.27 39.48 -21.69
C LYS A 410 5.61 38.71 -20.55
N GLU A 411 5.48 37.40 -20.67
CA GLU A 411 4.90 36.56 -19.61
C GLU A 411 5.99 36.15 -18.64
N GLU A 412 5.70 36.28 -17.34
CA GLU A 412 6.57 35.75 -16.31
C GLU A 412 6.60 34.21 -16.39
N PRO A 413 7.79 33.59 -16.50
CA PRO A 413 7.90 32.16 -16.64
C PRO A 413 7.49 31.47 -15.33
N THR A 414 6.76 30.36 -15.45
CA THR A 414 6.29 29.59 -14.28
C THR A 414 6.59 28.11 -14.43
N LEU A 415 6.79 27.42 -13.30
CA LEU A 415 6.90 25.96 -13.25
C LEU A 415 5.54 25.38 -12.87
N GLN A 416 5.11 24.33 -13.59
CA GLN A 416 3.85 23.64 -13.32
C GLN A 416 4.01 22.12 -13.43
N TYR A 417 3.34 21.38 -12.55
CA TYR A 417 3.21 19.92 -12.71
C TYR A 417 2.47 19.57 -13.99
N VAL A 418 2.89 18.48 -14.62
CA VAL A 418 2.26 17.95 -15.82
C VAL A 418 1.89 16.48 -15.60
N PRO A 419 0.66 16.07 -15.95
CA PRO A 419 0.27 14.67 -15.93
C PRO A 419 1.23 13.79 -16.73
N LEU A 420 1.52 12.59 -16.20
CA LEU A 420 2.53 11.65 -16.72
C LEU A 420 2.47 11.47 -18.26
N LYS A 421 1.28 11.22 -18.81
CA LYS A 421 1.10 10.96 -20.25
C LYS A 421 1.37 12.19 -21.10
N GLU A 422 0.97 13.38 -20.63
CA GLU A 422 1.21 14.64 -21.34
C GLU A 422 2.71 14.97 -21.34
N GLY A 423 3.37 14.86 -20.18
CA GLY A 423 4.80 15.08 -20.07
C GLY A 423 5.62 14.11 -20.92
N ASP A 424 5.28 12.81 -20.88
CA ASP A 424 5.93 11.78 -21.70
C ASP A 424 5.76 12.05 -23.21
N TYR A 425 4.56 12.46 -23.65
CA TYR A 425 4.32 12.85 -25.04
C TYR A 425 5.26 13.97 -25.49
N TYR A 426 5.36 15.05 -24.72
CA TYR A 426 6.21 16.20 -25.09
C TYR A 426 7.70 15.85 -25.08
N VAL A 427 8.17 15.13 -24.07
CA VAL A 427 9.59 14.74 -23.97
C VAL A 427 9.97 13.76 -25.08
N LYS A 428 9.10 12.81 -25.45
CA LYS A 428 9.30 11.94 -26.61
C LYS A 428 9.35 12.73 -27.92
N LYS A 429 8.51 13.76 -28.07
CA LYS A 429 8.52 14.64 -29.24
C LYS A 429 9.82 15.44 -29.34
N MET A 430 10.38 15.90 -28.22
CA MET A 430 11.66 16.60 -28.17
C MET A 430 12.83 15.69 -28.56
N ARG A 431 12.85 14.43 -28.09
CA ARG A 431 13.92 13.45 -28.41
C ARG A 431 14.01 13.04 -29.90
N ARG A 432 12.96 13.26 -30.69
CA ARG A 432 12.92 12.87 -32.11
C ARG A 432 13.50 13.92 -33.06
N ARG A 433 13.94 15.05 -32.52
CA ARG A 433 14.59 16.14 -33.25
C ARG A 433 16.05 16.18 -32.83
#